data_AF-A0A1S8D6R0-F1
#
_entry.id   AF-A0A1S8D6R0-F1
#
_cell.length_a   1.000
_cell.length_b   1.000
_cell.length_c   1.000
_cell.angle_alpha   90.00
_cell.angle_beta   90.00
_cell.angle_gamma   90.00
#
_symmetry.space_group_name_H-M   'P 1'
#
loop_
_entity.id
_entity.type
_entity.pdbx_description
1 polymer ?
#
loop_
_entity_poly.entity_id
_entity_poly.type
_entity_poly.pdbx_seq_one_letter_code
_entity_poly.pdbx_strand_id
1 'polypeptide(L)'
;MTDAGPRPPAFEHAGLETGLLRLRCVTPGRLEAPLIAWLGGMEAGRAELPEGSVGFQSGDPLTLRIGRLPCAAPGEMLRFACPGGGGDLVPPLALADGRVAWALLGPGEPAVEALEARQGVLHGRLVNAVNGLFAPPLSARVNGALPRAIVAEPPRPRPDGASVIRFALSLRPEEIGEAGLSVEIRAEGVEAPLARWALAPVVLQEAETLAGLAARLRRLEQASTLRDARLRLDLDHGFATRDARFEAFVEHVVGLIAGGGPEGGRIAAPDDRIEGLLTPLRALLDEATPPPAVLPAERRLGPGDGAFTLGWHPPEEAFRWMGPSGMVENPDPWRPVRAVRLRVAQVYGSDRPRLLASLDARHAPLRLQPVEGGTEVLIVPEEALAFDVLRLDSLTHGSPAREGRGDDTRELSLAVAEVVFVYAGDGGGP
;
A
#
# COMPACT_ATOMS: atom_id res chain seq x y z
N MET A 1 -52.56 -43.03 -15.04
CA MET A 1 -51.87 -41.96 -15.79
C MET A 1 -51.46 -40.92 -14.78
N THR A 2 -50.21 -40.97 -14.33
CA THR A 2 -49.65 -40.03 -13.35
C THR A 2 -49.48 -38.69 -14.02
N ASP A 3 -50.26 -37.73 -13.57
CA ASP A 3 -50.18 -36.32 -13.94
C ASP A 3 -48.84 -35.78 -13.42
N ALA A 4 -47.80 -35.94 -14.25
CA ALA A 4 -46.51 -35.32 -13.99
C ALA A 4 -46.73 -33.83 -14.16
N GLY A 5 -46.56 -33.07 -13.07
CA GLY A 5 -46.67 -31.62 -13.07
C GLY A 5 -45.86 -30.96 -14.20
N PRO A 6 -46.13 -29.68 -14.51
CA PRO A 6 -45.56 -29.00 -15.67
C PRO A 6 -44.03 -29.17 -15.71
N ARG A 7 -43.53 -29.82 -16.77
CA ARG A 7 -42.09 -30.04 -16.95
C ARG A 7 -41.41 -28.69 -17.23
N PRO A 8 -40.31 -28.36 -16.53
CA PRO A 8 -39.58 -27.13 -16.82
C PRO A 8 -38.94 -27.22 -18.23
N PRO A 9 -38.96 -26.12 -19.01
CA PRO A 9 -38.31 -26.10 -20.30
C PRO A 9 -36.79 -26.09 -20.13
N ALA A 10 -36.08 -26.59 -21.14
CA ALA A 10 -34.63 -26.52 -21.21
C ALA A 10 -34.21 -25.67 -22.41
N PHE A 11 -33.21 -24.82 -22.24
CA PHE A 11 -32.72 -23.91 -23.28
C PHE A 11 -31.24 -24.14 -23.58
N GLU A 12 -30.80 -23.67 -24.75
CA GLU A 12 -29.41 -23.60 -25.16
C GLU A 12 -29.01 -22.19 -25.60
N HIS A 13 -27.71 -21.91 -25.61
CA HIS A 13 -27.17 -20.62 -26.06
C HIS A 13 -27.32 -20.48 -27.58
N ALA A 14 -28.02 -19.44 -28.02
CA ALA A 14 -28.27 -19.17 -29.43
C ALA A 14 -27.48 -17.95 -29.97
N GLY A 15 -27.09 -17.01 -29.11
CA GLY A 15 -26.29 -15.86 -29.49
C GLY A 15 -26.01 -14.89 -28.34
N LEU A 16 -25.01 -14.03 -28.54
CA LEU A 16 -24.60 -12.98 -27.61
C LEU A 16 -24.65 -11.63 -28.33
N GLU A 17 -25.35 -10.66 -27.73
CA GLU A 17 -25.36 -9.26 -28.13
C GLU A 17 -25.07 -8.40 -26.89
N THR A 18 -24.64 -7.15 -27.09
CA THR A 18 -24.35 -6.25 -25.97
C THR A 18 -25.60 -6.06 -25.10
N GLY A 19 -25.51 -6.48 -23.84
CA GLY A 19 -26.54 -6.45 -22.81
C GLY A 19 -27.56 -7.59 -22.89
N LEU A 20 -27.46 -8.48 -23.88
CA LEU A 20 -28.49 -9.49 -24.18
C LEU A 20 -27.88 -10.86 -24.48
N LEU A 21 -28.34 -11.86 -23.72
CA LEU A 21 -28.09 -13.27 -24.00
C LEU A 21 -29.32 -13.87 -24.68
N ARG A 22 -29.15 -14.40 -25.91
CA ARG A 22 -30.21 -15.07 -26.65
C ARG A 22 -30.14 -16.57 -26.40
N LEU A 23 -31.28 -17.11 -25.98
CA LEU A 23 -31.47 -18.52 -25.70
C LEU A 23 -32.51 -19.09 -26.67
N ARG A 24 -32.40 -20.39 -26.95
CA ARG A 24 -33.37 -21.14 -27.75
C ARG A 24 -33.91 -22.29 -26.92
N CYS A 25 -35.24 -22.43 -26.86
CA CYS A 25 -35.88 -23.55 -26.19
C CYS A 25 -35.60 -24.85 -26.95
N VAL A 26 -35.11 -25.87 -26.26
CA VAL A 26 -34.79 -27.20 -26.82
C VAL A 26 -35.81 -28.24 -26.33
N THR A 27 -36.22 -28.14 -25.06
CA THR A 27 -37.26 -29.00 -24.50
C THR A 27 -38.48 -28.16 -24.15
N PRO A 28 -39.65 -28.43 -24.78
CA PRO A 28 -40.89 -27.72 -24.46
C PRO A 28 -41.25 -27.85 -22.99
N GLY A 29 -41.84 -26.80 -22.44
CA GLY A 29 -42.18 -26.75 -21.03
C GLY A 29 -42.83 -25.43 -20.64
N ARG A 30 -43.04 -25.24 -19.35
CA ARG A 30 -43.64 -24.02 -18.81
C ARG A 30 -42.72 -23.36 -17.77
N LEU A 31 -42.51 -22.06 -17.89
CA LEU A 31 -41.88 -21.25 -16.85
C LEU A 31 -42.97 -20.59 -16.00
N GLU A 32 -42.92 -20.79 -14.69
CA GLU A 32 -43.80 -20.13 -13.72
C GLU A 32 -43.20 -18.83 -13.17
N ALA A 33 -41.89 -18.65 -13.34
CA ALA A 33 -41.12 -17.52 -12.86
C ALA A 33 -40.02 -17.15 -13.88
N PRO A 34 -39.53 -15.89 -13.88
CA PRO A 34 -38.48 -15.47 -14.81
C PRO A 34 -37.21 -16.28 -14.63
N LEU A 35 -36.56 -16.59 -15.75
CA LEU A 35 -35.22 -17.18 -15.74
C LEU A 35 -34.20 -16.13 -15.30
N ILE A 36 -33.39 -16.43 -14.30
CA ILE A 36 -32.38 -15.54 -13.74
C ILE A 36 -30.99 -16.11 -14.01
N ALA A 37 -30.08 -15.24 -14.44
CA ALA A 37 -28.66 -15.53 -14.56
C ALA A 37 -27.95 -15.19 -13.24
N TRP A 38 -27.22 -16.16 -12.70
CA TRP A 38 -26.51 -16.07 -11.42
C TRP A 38 -25.01 -16.25 -11.63
N LEU A 39 -24.20 -15.40 -10.99
CA LEU A 39 -22.75 -15.52 -10.98
C LEU A 39 -22.26 -15.33 -9.55
N GLY A 40 -21.52 -16.31 -9.01
CA GLY A 40 -21.03 -16.25 -7.63
C GLY A 40 -22.12 -16.03 -6.57
N GLY A 41 -23.35 -16.52 -6.82
CA GLY A 41 -24.50 -16.33 -5.94
C GLY A 41 -25.21 -14.98 -6.04
N MET A 42 -24.78 -14.08 -6.94
CA MET A 42 -25.42 -12.79 -7.19
C MET A 42 -26.16 -12.78 -8.53
N GLU A 43 -27.30 -12.08 -8.58
CA GLU A 43 -28.06 -11.90 -9.82
C GLU A 43 -27.29 -11.00 -10.80
N ALA A 44 -27.06 -11.53 -12.01
CA ALA A 44 -26.41 -10.82 -13.11
C ALA A 44 -27.44 -10.28 -14.13
N GLY A 45 -28.59 -10.95 -14.25
CA GLY A 45 -29.62 -10.56 -15.19
C GLY A 45 -30.84 -11.45 -15.13
N ARG A 46 -31.87 -11.05 -15.85
CA ARG A 46 -33.16 -11.73 -15.83
C ARG A 46 -33.86 -11.68 -17.18
N ALA A 47 -34.64 -12.71 -17.46
CA ALA A 47 -35.54 -12.73 -18.61
C ALA A 47 -36.76 -11.86 -18.32
N GLU A 48 -37.14 -11.05 -19.29
CA GLU A 48 -38.42 -10.35 -19.27
C GLU A 48 -39.49 -11.35 -19.73
N LEU A 49 -40.36 -11.77 -18.79
CA LEU A 49 -41.52 -12.59 -19.10
C LEU A 49 -42.80 -11.76 -18.92
N PRO A 50 -43.80 -11.92 -19.81
CA PRO A 50 -45.16 -11.45 -19.56
C PRO A 50 -45.69 -11.94 -18.21
N GLU A 51 -46.58 -11.18 -17.58
CA GLU A 51 -47.18 -11.58 -16.30
C GLU A 51 -47.90 -12.93 -16.41
N GLY A 52 -47.55 -13.86 -15.53
CA GLY A 52 -48.11 -15.21 -15.48
C GLY A 52 -47.17 -16.27 -16.04
N SER A 53 -47.66 -17.51 -16.10
CA SER A 53 -46.85 -18.65 -16.48
C SER A 53 -46.87 -18.89 -17.99
N VAL A 54 -45.69 -18.83 -18.61
CA VAL A 54 -45.45 -18.83 -20.06
C VAL A 54 -45.06 -20.22 -20.53
N GLY A 55 -45.74 -20.73 -21.57
CA GLY A 55 -45.39 -21.97 -22.24
C GLY A 55 -44.41 -21.73 -23.38
N PHE A 56 -43.39 -22.58 -23.49
CA PHE A 56 -42.39 -22.54 -24.56
C PHE A 56 -42.46 -23.81 -25.41
N GLN A 57 -42.43 -23.64 -26.72
CA GLN A 57 -42.23 -24.70 -27.70
C GLN A 57 -40.77 -24.83 -28.09
N SER A 58 -40.41 -25.98 -28.65
CA SER A 58 -39.06 -26.20 -29.19
C SER A 58 -38.77 -25.20 -30.31
N GLY A 59 -37.64 -24.51 -30.22
CA GLY A 59 -37.23 -23.47 -31.17
C GLY A 59 -37.60 -22.04 -30.74
N ASP A 60 -38.47 -21.88 -29.73
CA ASP A 60 -38.88 -20.54 -29.29
C ASP A 60 -37.68 -19.76 -28.72
N PRO A 61 -37.51 -18.48 -29.11
CA PRO A 61 -36.45 -17.64 -28.59
C PRO A 61 -36.82 -17.10 -27.19
N LEU A 62 -35.82 -17.03 -26.32
CA LEU A 62 -35.90 -16.34 -25.04
C LEU A 62 -34.70 -15.40 -24.92
N THR A 63 -34.96 -14.13 -24.62
CA THR A 63 -33.90 -13.14 -24.44
C THR A 63 -33.74 -12.82 -22.96
N LEU A 64 -32.51 -12.91 -22.46
CA LEU A 64 -32.17 -12.60 -21.08
C LEU A 64 -31.34 -11.32 -21.06
N ARG A 65 -31.81 -10.31 -20.32
CA ARG A 65 -31.11 -9.04 -20.20
C ARG A 65 -30.07 -9.15 -19.10
N ILE A 66 -28.80 -9.02 -19.48
CA ILE A 66 -27.67 -8.94 -18.54
C ILE A 66 -27.43 -7.47 -18.29
N GLY A 67 -27.79 -6.99 -17.11
CA GLY A 67 -27.58 -5.59 -16.71
C GLY A 67 -26.23 -5.38 -16.01
N ARG A 68 -25.67 -6.45 -15.43
CA ARG A 68 -24.50 -6.39 -14.58
C ARG A 68 -23.82 -7.74 -14.50
N LEU A 69 -22.49 -7.76 -14.42
CA LEU A 69 -21.72 -8.95 -14.07
C LEU A 69 -21.00 -8.68 -12.75
N PRO A 70 -21.36 -9.39 -11.66
CA PRO A 70 -20.66 -9.23 -10.40
C PRO A 70 -19.22 -9.72 -10.49
N CYS A 71 -18.33 -9.15 -9.67
CA CYS A 71 -16.97 -9.63 -9.54
C CYS A 71 -16.98 -11.03 -8.94
N ALA A 72 -16.41 -12.00 -9.65
CA ALA A 72 -16.43 -13.41 -9.28
C ALA A 72 -15.03 -14.01 -9.36
N ALA A 73 -14.82 -15.12 -8.65
CA ALA A 73 -13.55 -15.84 -8.68
C ALA A 73 -13.28 -16.41 -10.08
N PRO A 74 -12.02 -16.52 -10.50
CA PRO A 74 -11.68 -17.14 -11.78
C PRO A 74 -12.20 -18.59 -11.85
N GLY A 75 -12.89 -18.92 -12.95
CA GLY A 75 -13.50 -20.23 -13.17
C GLY A 75 -14.98 -20.33 -12.78
N GLU A 76 -15.54 -19.31 -12.12
CA GLU A 76 -16.98 -19.21 -11.88
C GLU A 76 -17.75 -19.15 -13.21
N MET A 77 -18.87 -19.87 -13.26
CA MET A 77 -19.72 -19.96 -14.45
C MET A 77 -21.02 -19.21 -14.22
N LEU A 78 -21.55 -18.59 -15.28
CA LEU A 78 -22.87 -18.01 -15.27
C LEU A 78 -23.90 -19.14 -15.32
N ARG A 79 -24.71 -19.24 -14.28
CA ARG A 79 -25.73 -20.29 -14.07
C ARG A 79 -27.12 -19.74 -14.30
N PHE A 80 -28.07 -20.58 -14.70
CA PHE A 80 -29.38 -20.12 -15.14
C PHE A 80 -30.50 -20.92 -14.48
N ALA A 81 -31.24 -20.28 -13.58
CA ALA A 81 -32.28 -20.92 -12.79
C ALA A 81 -33.43 -19.97 -12.47
N CYS A 82 -34.57 -20.52 -12.07
CA CYS A 82 -35.70 -19.75 -11.55
C CYS A 82 -35.49 -19.32 -10.08
N PRO A 83 -36.19 -18.26 -9.60
CA PRO A 83 -36.21 -17.88 -8.19
C PRO A 83 -36.58 -19.06 -7.28
N GLY A 84 -35.87 -19.23 -6.16
CA GLY A 84 -36.10 -20.33 -5.21
C GLY A 84 -35.17 -21.54 -5.36
N GLY A 85 -34.33 -21.55 -6.40
CA GLY A 85 -33.34 -22.61 -6.62
C GLY A 85 -33.91 -23.82 -7.35
N GLY A 86 -33.05 -24.48 -8.11
CA GLY A 86 -33.37 -25.61 -8.97
C GLY A 86 -32.16 -26.02 -9.81
N GLY A 87 -32.28 -27.08 -10.60
CA GLY A 87 -31.26 -27.44 -11.58
C GLY A 87 -31.13 -26.37 -12.66
N ASP A 88 -29.94 -26.27 -13.27
CA ASP A 88 -29.70 -25.32 -14.36
C ASP A 88 -30.62 -25.66 -15.55
N LEU A 89 -31.46 -24.69 -15.95
CA LEU A 89 -32.36 -24.83 -17.11
C LEU A 89 -31.66 -24.55 -18.43
N VAL A 90 -30.44 -24.02 -18.35
CA VAL A 90 -29.55 -23.73 -19.47
C VAL A 90 -28.16 -24.20 -19.08
N PRO A 91 -27.39 -24.83 -19.98
CA PRO A 91 -26.00 -25.18 -19.70
C PRO A 91 -25.22 -23.97 -19.16
N PRO A 92 -24.49 -24.10 -18.03
CA PRO A 92 -23.70 -23.01 -17.47
C PRO A 92 -22.73 -22.43 -18.51
N LEU A 93 -22.61 -21.11 -18.54
CA LEU A 93 -21.73 -20.41 -19.47
C LEU A 93 -20.43 -20.04 -18.75
N ALA A 94 -19.32 -20.64 -19.18
CA ALA A 94 -18.01 -20.30 -18.66
C ALA A 94 -17.60 -18.89 -19.12
N LEU A 95 -17.33 -18.01 -18.15
CA LEU A 95 -16.72 -16.70 -18.40
C LEU A 95 -15.19 -16.86 -18.40
N ALA A 96 -14.71 -17.80 -19.23
CA ALA A 96 -13.34 -18.32 -19.15
C ALA A 96 -12.25 -17.27 -19.42
N ASP A 97 -12.61 -16.17 -20.08
CA ASP A 97 -11.76 -14.99 -20.25
C ASP A 97 -12.66 -13.76 -20.24
N GLY A 98 -12.20 -12.65 -19.66
CA GLY A 98 -12.94 -11.37 -19.62
C GLY A 98 -13.49 -10.87 -20.97
N ARG A 99 -13.12 -11.52 -22.09
CA ARG A 99 -13.70 -11.36 -23.43
C ARG A 99 -15.21 -11.65 -23.51
N VAL A 100 -15.71 -12.68 -22.83
CA VAL A 100 -17.17 -12.97 -22.85
C VAL A 100 -17.92 -11.94 -22.03
N ALA A 101 -17.36 -11.55 -20.87
CA ALA A 101 -17.89 -10.46 -20.07
C ALA A 101 -17.87 -9.12 -20.84
N TRP A 102 -16.81 -8.89 -21.61
CA TRP A 102 -16.69 -7.75 -22.51
C TRP A 102 -17.68 -7.79 -23.68
N ALA A 103 -17.91 -8.94 -24.29
CA ALA A 103 -18.93 -9.06 -25.34
C ALA A 103 -20.34 -8.77 -24.80
N LEU A 104 -20.61 -9.16 -23.56
CA LEU A 104 -21.89 -8.96 -22.89
C LEU A 104 -22.09 -7.51 -22.42
N LEU A 105 -21.12 -6.89 -21.76
CA LEU A 105 -21.32 -5.57 -21.12
C LEU A 105 -20.34 -4.50 -21.59
N GLY A 106 -19.43 -4.82 -22.51
CA GLY A 106 -18.32 -3.96 -22.89
C GLY A 106 -17.42 -3.64 -21.68
N PRO A 107 -16.83 -2.42 -21.63
CA PRO A 107 -16.11 -1.96 -20.44
C PRO A 107 -17.01 -1.76 -19.23
N GLY A 108 -18.34 -1.74 -19.38
CA GLY A 108 -19.26 -1.29 -18.35
C GLY A 108 -19.09 0.21 -18.07
N GLU A 109 -19.05 0.57 -16.80
CA GLU A 109 -18.90 1.95 -16.34
C GLU A 109 -17.73 2.06 -15.34
N PRO A 110 -16.48 1.96 -15.83
CA PRO A 110 -15.31 2.10 -14.98
C PRO A 110 -15.14 3.55 -14.54
N ALA A 111 -15.07 3.79 -13.23
CA ALA A 111 -14.84 5.11 -12.64
C ALA A 111 -13.61 5.08 -11.73
N VAL A 112 -12.84 6.16 -11.71
CA VAL A 112 -11.71 6.31 -10.78
C VAL A 112 -12.18 7.09 -9.55
N GLU A 113 -11.93 6.51 -8.39
CA GLU A 113 -12.22 7.06 -7.07
C GLU A 113 -10.94 7.25 -6.26
N ALA A 114 -11.01 8.13 -5.25
CA ALA A 114 -9.96 8.34 -4.25
C ALA A 114 -8.56 8.57 -4.85
N LEU A 115 -8.48 9.45 -5.85
CA LEU A 115 -7.24 9.78 -6.53
C LEU A 115 -6.43 10.79 -5.71
N GLU A 116 -5.32 10.35 -5.13
CA GLU A 116 -4.50 11.14 -4.21
C GLU A 116 -3.00 11.00 -4.49
N ALA A 117 -2.24 12.09 -4.36
CA ALA A 117 -0.79 12.07 -4.50
C ALA A 117 -0.14 12.06 -3.11
N ARG A 118 0.71 11.07 -2.85
CA ARG A 118 1.48 10.92 -1.61
C ARG A 118 2.90 10.49 -1.94
N GLN A 119 3.90 11.23 -1.44
CA GLN A 119 5.32 10.88 -1.57
C GLN A 119 5.75 10.53 -3.01
N GLY A 120 5.44 11.40 -3.98
CA GLY A 120 5.79 11.15 -5.38
C GLY A 120 4.95 10.08 -6.06
N VAL A 121 3.92 9.51 -5.42
CA VAL A 121 3.07 8.47 -5.99
C VAL A 121 1.62 8.92 -6.06
N LEU A 122 1.01 8.80 -7.24
CA LEU A 122 -0.42 8.98 -7.44
C LEU A 122 -1.14 7.65 -7.22
N HIS A 123 -1.88 7.54 -6.13
CA HIS A 123 -2.69 6.38 -5.76
C HIS A 123 -4.15 6.60 -6.18
N GLY A 124 -4.81 5.53 -6.62
CA GLY A 124 -6.23 5.58 -6.92
C GLY A 124 -6.91 4.22 -6.94
N ARG A 125 -8.23 4.23 -7.08
CA ARG A 125 -9.06 3.03 -7.16
C ARG A 125 -9.92 3.09 -8.41
N LEU A 126 -9.82 2.10 -9.28
CA LEU A 126 -10.77 1.90 -10.35
C LEU A 126 -11.91 1.04 -9.83
N VAL A 127 -13.14 1.53 -9.94
CA VAL A 127 -14.36 0.85 -9.53
C VAL A 127 -15.21 0.60 -10.76
N ASN A 128 -15.69 -0.63 -10.93
CA ASN A 128 -16.67 -0.95 -11.97
C ASN A 128 -17.89 -1.61 -11.35
N ALA A 129 -18.99 -0.86 -11.30
CA ALA A 129 -20.25 -1.35 -10.76
C ALA A 129 -20.96 -2.30 -11.74
N VAL A 130 -20.78 -2.11 -13.04
CA VAL A 130 -21.53 -2.82 -14.10
C VAL A 130 -20.81 -4.09 -14.53
N ASN A 131 -19.52 -4.02 -14.82
CA ASN A 131 -18.73 -5.17 -15.25
C ASN A 131 -17.60 -5.45 -14.24
N GLY A 132 -17.93 -6.20 -13.19
CA GLY A 132 -16.98 -6.61 -12.14
C GLY A 132 -15.89 -7.59 -12.61
N LEU A 133 -15.99 -8.10 -13.83
CA LEU A 133 -14.96 -8.94 -14.45
C LEU A 133 -14.03 -8.14 -15.36
N PHE A 134 -14.28 -6.85 -15.56
CA PHE A 134 -13.43 -5.99 -16.37
C PHE A 134 -12.17 -5.57 -15.59
N ALA A 135 -11.01 -6.02 -16.05
CA ALA A 135 -9.70 -5.67 -15.52
C ALA A 135 -8.75 -5.24 -16.65
N PRO A 136 -8.91 -4.02 -17.20
CA PRO A 136 -8.08 -3.55 -18.29
C PRO A 136 -6.66 -3.21 -17.83
N PRO A 137 -5.66 -3.34 -18.71
CA PRO A 137 -4.41 -2.62 -18.56
C PRO A 137 -4.66 -1.12 -18.43
N LEU A 138 -4.05 -0.51 -17.41
CA LEU A 138 -4.15 0.92 -17.13
C LEU A 138 -2.90 1.65 -17.65
N SER A 139 -3.09 2.84 -18.19
CA SER A 139 -2.01 3.71 -18.66
C SER A 139 -2.23 5.16 -18.23
N ALA A 140 -1.13 5.88 -17.99
CA ALA A 140 -1.12 7.29 -17.64
C ALA A 140 -0.41 8.10 -18.73
N ARG A 141 -0.97 9.26 -19.08
CA ARG A 141 -0.24 10.31 -19.83
C ARG A 141 0.09 11.44 -18.87
N VAL A 142 1.37 11.65 -18.62
CA VAL A 142 1.86 12.75 -17.78
C VAL A 142 2.26 13.92 -18.68
N ASN A 143 1.69 15.10 -18.46
CA ASN A 143 1.88 16.32 -19.26
C ASN A 143 1.70 16.11 -20.77
N GLY A 144 0.78 15.22 -21.17
CA GLY A 144 0.55 14.88 -22.58
C GLY A 144 1.66 14.04 -23.23
N ALA A 145 2.63 13.54 -22.47
CA ALA A 145 3.68 12.65 -22.94
C ALA A 145 3.15 11.27 -23.36
N LEU A 146 4.06 10.41 -23.82
CA LEU A 146 3.74 9.03 -24.20
C LEU A 146 3.10 8.27 -23.03
N PRO A 147 2.08 7.41 -23.29
CA PRO A 147 1.46 6.61 -22.25
C PRO A 147 2.49 5.72 -21.53
N ARG A 148 2.48 5.76 -20.19
CA ARG A 148 3.21 4.83 -19.32
C ARG A 148 2.23 3.85 -18.69
N ALA A 149 2.60 2.58 -18.58
CA ALA A 149 1.81 1.59 -17.86
C ALA A 149 1.68 1.95 -16.36
N ILE A 150 0.47 1.82 -15.82
CA ILE A 150 0.18 1.98 -14.40
C ILE A 150 0.23 0.61 -13.74
N VAL A 151 0.77 0.54 -12.53
CA VAL A 151 0.74 -0.68 -11.73
C VAL A 151 -0.65 -0.82 -11.10
N ALA A 152 -1.32 -1.93 -11.37
CA ALA A 152 -2.66 -2.22 -10.89
C ALA A 152 -2.71 -3.61 -10.22
N GLU A 153 -3.45 -3.70 -9.12
CA GLU A 153 -3.73 -4.98 -8.46
C GLU A 153 -4.77 -5.81 -9.27
N PRO A 154 -4.84 -7.13 -9.07
CA PRO A 154 -5.98 -7.92 -9.53
C PRO A 154 -7.32 -7.37 -9.00
N PRO A 155 -8.43 -7.54 -9.74
CA PRO A 155 -9.74 -7.08 -9.31
C PRO A 155 -10.17 -7.80 -8.03
N ARG A 156 -10.64 -7.02 -7.04
CA ARG A 156 -11.21 -7.55 -5.80
C ARG A 156 -12.72 -7.32 -5.76
N PRO A 157 -13.51 -8.31 -5.29
CA PRO A 157 -14.95 -8.16 -5.17
C PRO A 157 -15.32 -7.22 -4.01
N ARG A 158 -16.35 -6.40 -4.23
CA ARG A 158 -17.04 -5.63 -3.19
C ARG A 158 -18.31 -6.36 -2.72
N PRO A 159 -18.82 -6.05 -1.52
CA PRO A 159 -20.08 -6.62 -1.02
C PRO A 159 -21.29 -6.33 -1.92
N ASP A 160 -21.26 -5.20 -2.62
CA ASP A 160 -22.29 -4.82 -3.58
C ASP A 160 -22.19 -5.62 -4.90
N GLY A 161 -21.11 -6.39 -5.13
CA GLY A 161 -20.82 -7.12 -6.37
C GLY A 161 -19.93 -6.37 -7.38
N ALA A 162 -19.54 -5.12 -7.11
CA ALA A 162 -18.65 -4.35 -7.98
C ALA A 162 -17.21 -4.87 -7.89
N SER A 163 -16.38 -4.54 -8.88
CA SER A 163 -14.92 -4.74 -8.77
C SER A 163 -14.21 -3.48 -8.32
N VAL A 164 -13.14 -3.68 -7.55
CA VAL A 164 -12.17 -2.64 -7.20
C VAL A 164 -10.79 -3.10 -7.63
N ILE A 165 -10.12 -2.24 -8.37
CA ILE A 165 -8.73 -2.39 -8.79
C ILE A 165 -7.97 -1.20 -8.20
N ARG A 166 -7.09 -1.47 -7.25
CA ARG A 166 -6.20 -0.43 -6.70
C ARG A 166 -5.03 -0.25 -7.64
N PHE A 167 -4.63 0.98 -7.88
CA PHE A 167 -3.51 1.29 -8.76
C PHE A 167 -2.65 2.41 -8.21
N ALA A 168 -1.40 2.45 -8.66
CA ALA A 168 -0.46 3.51 -8.33
C ALA A 168 0.47 3.83 -9.48
N LEU A 169 0.86 5.09 -9.53
CA LEU A 169 1.76 5.67 -10.52
C LEU A 169 2.84 6.47 -9.80
N SER A 170 4.09 5.99 -9.81
CA SER A 170 5.24 6.80 -9.40
C SER A 170 5.40 7.97 -10.37
N LEU A 171 5.38 9.20 -9.86
CA LEU A 171 5.62 10.45 -10.57
C LEU A 171 7.11 10.77 -10.45
N ARG A 172 7.72 11.26 -11.52
CA ARG A 172 9.14 11.59 -11.49
C ARG A 172 9.34 13.08 -11.23
N PRO A 173 10.37 13.49 -10.47
CA PRO A 173 10.63 14.92 -10.23
C PRO A 173 10.78 15.73 -11.51
N GLU A 174 11.36 15.15 -12.57
CA GLU A 174 11.56 15.82 -13.86
C GLU A 174 10.26 16.04 -14.64
N GLU A 175 9.17 15.38 -14.23
CA GLU A 175 7.84 15.56 -14.81
C GLU A 175 7.15 16.82 -14.26
N ILE A 176 7.63 17.42 -13.16
CA ILE A 176 7.04 18.64 -12.60
C ILE A 176 7.62 19.86 -13.32
N GLY A 177 6.83 20.47 -14.20
CA GLY A 177 7.24 21.62 -15.00
C GLY A 177 6.77 22.96 -14.43
N GLU A 178 7.13 24.05 -15.10
CA GLU A 178 6.67 25.41 -14.76
C GLU A 178 5.15 25.59 -14.84
N ALA A 179 4.48 24.80 -15.68
CA ALA A 179 3.03 24.77 -15.81
C ALA A 179 2.35 23.86 -14.76
N GLY A 180 3.11 23.26 -13.84
CA GLY A 180 2.63 22.25 -12.89
C GLY A 180 2.74 20.82 -13.44
N LEU A 181 1.85 19.95 -12.96
CA LEU A 181 1.78 18.54 -13.36
C LEU A 181 0.35 18.20 -13.79
N SER A 182 0.16 17.51 -14.91
CA SER A 182 -1.13 17.00 -15.36
C SER A 182 -1.02 15.51 -15.67
N VAL A 183 -1.93 14.71 -15.15
CA VAL A 183 -1.96 13.26 -15.32
C VAL A 183 -3.34 12.85 -15.83
N GLU A 184 -3.37 12.24 -17.01
CA GLU A 184 -4.58 11.60 -17.56
C GLU A 184 -4.49 10.08 -17.40
N ILE A 185 -5.45 9.49 -16.71
CA ILE A 185 -5.56 8.03 -16.52
C ILE A 185 -6.48 7.47 -17.59
N ARG A 186 -6.04 6.41 -18.26
CA ARG A 186 -6.76 5.75 -19.36
C ARG A 186 -6.77 4.24 -19.13
N ALA A 187 -7.84 3.59 -19.55
CA ALA A 187 -7.93 2.14 -19.62
C ALA A 187 -7.97 1.68 -21.07
N GLU A 188 -7.37 0.53 -21.35
CA GLU A 188 -7.53 -0.13 -22.63
C GLU A 188 -9.01 -0.46 -22.90
N GLY A 189 -9.47 -0.19 -24.12
CA GLY A 189 -10.86 -0.40 -24.53
C GLY A 189 -11.85 0.71 -24.12
N VAL A 190 -11.38 1.76 -23.44
CA VAL A 190 -12.18 2.98 -23.16
C VAL A 190 -11.57 4.16 -23.92
N GLU A 191 -12.36 4.81 -24.78
CA GLU A 191 -11.86 5.90 -25.63
C GLU A 191 -11.53 7.16 -24.82
N ALA A 192 -12.39 7.53 -23.87
CA ALA A 192 -12.23 8.70 -23.03
C ALA A 192 -11.25 8.44 -21.86
N PRO A 193 -10.55 9.48 -21.36
CA PRO A 193 -9.79 9.36 -20.12
C PRO A 193 -10.74 9.09 -18.95
N LEU A 194 -10.36 8.14 -18.08
CA LEU A 194 -11.14 7.76 -16.91
C LEU A 194 -11.09 8.83 -15.82
N ALA A 195 -9.92 9.46 -15.66
CA ALA A 195 -9.73 10.56 -14.73
C ALA A 195 -8.62 11.48 -15.19
N ARG A 196 -8.69 12.72 -14.69
CA ARG A 196 -7.65 13.72 -14.82
C ARG A 196 -7.29 14.22 -13.44
N TRP A 197 -6.00 14.30 -13.17
CA TRP A 197 -5.46 14.87 -11.96
C TRP A 197 -4.46 15.95 -12.35
N ALA A 198 -4.49 17.08 -11.67
CA ALA A 198 -3.56 18.16 -11.94
C ALA A 198 -3.04 18.75 -10.62
N LEU A 199 -1.74 19.01 -10.60
CA LEU A 199 -1.08 19.84 -9.62
C LEU A 199 -0.88 21.21 -10.26
N ALA A 200 -1.50 22.23 -9.68
CA ALA A 200 -1.29 23.61 -10.13
C ALA A 200 0.19 23.98 -9.99
N PRO A 201 0.71 24.85 -10.87
CA PRO A 201 2.02 25.44 -10.64
C PRO A 201 2.02 26.15 -9.30
N VAL A 202 3.08 25.95 -8.50
CA VAL A 202 3.28 26.71 -7.27
C VAL A 202 3.35 28.18 -7.69
N VAL A 203 2.31 28.95 -7.39
CA VAL A 203 2.29 30.39 -7.69
C VAL A 203 3.46 31.00 -6.90
N LEU A 204 4.25 31.85 -7.54
CA LEU A 204 5.43 32.51 -6.92
C LEU A 204 5.15 33.05 -5.50
N GLN A 205 3.92 33.49 -5.23
CA GLN A 205 3.47 33.93 -3.91
C GLN A 205 3.44 32.81 -2.85
N GLU A 206 3.04 31.59 -3.20
CA GLU A 206 3.07 30.43 -2.31
C GLU A 206 4.49 29.89 -2.15
N ALA A 207 5.33 29.99 -3.18
CA ALA A 207 6.76 29.68 -3.08
C ALA A 207 7.49 30.66 -2.14
N GLU A 208 7.19 31.96 -2.22
CA GLU A 208 7.68 32.98 -1.29
C GLU A 208 7.13 32.78 0.13
N THR A 209 5.87 32.34 0.26
CA THR A 209 5.26 32.03 1.55
C THR A 209 5.89 30.79 2.17
N LEU A 210 6.13 29.72 1.38
CA LEU A 210 6.83 28.50 1.82
C LEU A 210 8.31 28.76 2.12
N ALA A 211 9.00 29.53 1.28
CA ALA A 211 10.37 29.97 1.54
C ALA A 211 10.43 30.87 2.77
N GLY A 212 9.43 31.73 2.97
CA GLY A 212 9.26 32.58 4.14
C GLY A 212 9.00 31.78 5.42
N LEU A 213 8.16 30.74 5.35
CA LEU A 213 7.90 29.80 6.44
C LEU A 213 9.15 28.96 6.76
N ALA A 214 9.86 28.44 5.75
CA ALA A 214 11.11 27.70 5.91
C ALA A 214 12.23 28.60 6.47
N ALA A 215 12.30 29.87 6.06
CA ALA A 215 13.22 30.86 6.63
C ALA A 215 12.82 31.28 8.05
N ARG A 216 11.52 31.25 8.39
CA ARG A 216 11.03 31.49 9.75
C ARG A 216 11.33 30.31 10.67
N LEU A 217 11.18 29.07 10.19
CA LEU A 217 11.58 27.86 10.90
C LEU A 217 13.10 27.86 11.15
N ARG A 218 13.93 28.09 10.12
CA ARG A 218 15.38 28.21 10.30
C ARG A 218 15.78 29.32 11.28
N ARG A 219 15.07 30.46 11.27
CA ARG A 219 15.31 31.54 12.25
C ARG A 219 14.88 31.16 13.66
N LEU A 220 13.81 30.41 13.83
CA LEU A 220 13.38 29.89 15.13
C LEU A 220 14.36 28.85 15.67
N GLU A 221 14.86 27.96 14.80
CA GLU A 221 15.90 26.99 15.13
C GLU A 221 17.19 27.68 15.56
N GLN A 222 17.67 28.65 14.80
CA GLN A 222 18.85 29.47 15.13
C GLN A 222 18.65 30.28 16.42
N ALA A 223 17.47 30.86 16.64
CA ALA A 223 17.14 31.58 17.86
C ALA A 223 17.09 30.64 19.08
N SER A 224 16.65 29.39 18.89
CA SER A 224 16.74 28.35 19.92
C SER A 224 18.21 28.04 20.23
N THR A 225 19.04 27.81 19.21
CA THR A 225 20.47 27.49 19.42
C THR A 225 21.22 28.62 20.13
N LEU A 226 20.90 29.88 19.80
CA LEU A 226 21.48 31.05 20.47
C LEU A 226 20.98 31.22 21.90
N ARG A 227 19.70 30.89 22.18
CA ARG A 227 19.18 30.84 23.56
C ARG A 227 19.88 29.75 24.37
N ASP A 228 20.10 28.59 23.80
CA ASP A 228 20.77 27.47 24.46
C ASP A 228 22.25 27.78 24.73
N ALA A 229 22.93 28.46 23.80
CA ALA A 229 24.29 28.95 24.00
C ALA A 229 24.37 30.04 25.09
N ARG A 230 23.37 30.94 25.15
CA ARG A 230 23.26 31.96 26.21
C ARG A 230 23.04 31.33 27.57
N LEU A 231 22.13 30.36 27.67
CA LEU A 231 21.86 29.59 28.89
C LEU A 231 23.11 28.85 29.38
N ARG A 232 23.91 28.27 28.47
CA ARG A 232 25.20 27.67 28.81
C ARG A 232 26.20 28.70 29.36
N LEU A 233 26.33 29.85 28.70
CA LEU A 233 27.20 30.93 29.20
C LEU A 233 26.76 31.46 30.57
N ASP A 234 25.45 31.61 30.80
CA ASP A 234 24.91 32.06 32.08
C ASP A 234 25.12 31.02 33.19
N LEU A 235 25.01 29.72 32.86
CA LEU A 235 25.34 28.61 33.76
C LEU A 235 26.84 28.56 34.08
N ASP A 236 27.71 28.65 33.07
CA ASP A 236 29.17 28.66 33.24
C ASP A 236 29.62 29.86 34.09
N HIS A 237 29.01 31.03 33.88
CA HIS A 237 29.27 32.21 34.71
C HIS A 237 28.76 32.03 36.15
N GLY A 238 27.61 31.37 36.32
CA GLY A 238 27.08 30.97 37.61
C GLY A 238 27.96 29.97 38.36
N PHE A 239 28.59 29.03 37.65
CA PHE A 239 29.55 28.09 38.20
C PHE A 239 30.87 28.76 38.57
N ALA A 240 31.45 29.58 37.68
CA ALA A 240 32.68 30.31 37.97
C ALA A 240 32.55 31.26 39.18
N THR A 241 31.38 31.89 39.34
CA THR A 241 31.09 32.74 40.51
C THR A 241 30.93 31.93 41.80
N ARG A 242 30.44 30.69 41.71
CA ARG A 242 30.36 29.76 42.86
C ARG A 242 31.72 29.19 43.22
N ASP A 243 32.53 28.82 42.24
CA ASP A 243 33.88 28.30 42.46
C ASP A 243 34.79 29.36 43.07
N ALA A 244 34.71 30.62 42.61
CA ALA A 244 35.44 31.73 43.24
C ALA A 244 35.01 31.98 44.70
N ARG A 245 33.73 31.79 45.03
CA ARG A 245 33.24 31.86 46.43
C ARG A 245 33.68 30.66 47.25
N PHE A 246 33.77 29.49 46.63
CA PHE A 246 34.24 28.26 47.26
C PHE A 246 35.74 28.33 47.54
N GLU A 247 36.55 28.85 46.61
CA GLU A 247 37.98 29.11 46.83
C GLU A 247 38.20 30.18 47.91
N ALA A 248 37.44 31.29 47.90
CA ALA A 248 37.51 32.27 48.97
C ALA A 248 37.11 31.70 50.34
N PHE A 249 36.15 30.77 50.37
CA PHE A 249 35.79 30.02 51.58
C PHE A 249 36.91 29.05 52.00
N VAL A 250 37.53 28.35 51.06
CA VAL A 250 38.67 27.45 51.30
C VAL A 250 39.88 28.23 51.80
N GLU A 251 40.23 29.38 51.21
CA GLU A 251 41.30 30.25 51.71
C GLU A 251 40.99 30.79 53.11
N HIS A 252 39.73 31.13 53.39
CA HIS A 252 39.31 31.57 54.72
C HIS A 252 39.42 30.43 55.75
N VAL A 253 39.03 29.21 55.38
CA VAL A 253 39.14 27.99 56.21
C VAL A 253 40.60 27.58 56.38
N VAL A 254 41.44 27.68 55.35
CA VAL A 254 42.88 27.40 55.42
C VAL A 254 43.61 28.45 56.25
N GLY A 255 43.20 29.72 56.18
CA GLY A 255 43.66 30.78 57.09
C GLY A 255 43.24 30.54 58.54
N LEU A 256 42.06 29.98 58.75
CA LEU A 256 41.57 29.52 60.06
C LEU A 256 42.35 28.30 60.59
N ILE A 257 42.78 27.40 59.70
CA ILE A 257 43.57 26.19 60.01
C ILE A 257 45.05 26.53 60.26
N ALA A 258 45.61 27.52 59.56
CA ALA A 258 47.01 27.93 59.70
C ALA A 258 47.27 28.90 60.87
N GLY A 259 46.21 29.52 61.42
CA GLY A 259 46.28 30.48 62.54
C GLY A 259 45.58 29.97 63.80
N GLY A 260 46.27 29.11 64.55
CA GLY A 260 46.07 28.80 65.98
C GLY A 260 44.65 28.84 66.57
N GLY A 261 44.05 27.67 66.78
CA GLY A 261 42.93 27.46 67.72
C GLY A 261 42.99 26.04 68.29
N PRO A 262 42.73 25.85 69.61
CA PRO A 262 43.25 24.73 70.38
C PRO A 262 42.50 23.41 70.15
N GLU A 263 43.27 22.34 70.32
CA GLU A 263 42.89 21.00 70.73
C GLU A 263 41.73 20.28 70.03
N GLY A 264 42.13 19.27 69.24
CA GLY A 264 41.72 17.90 69.56
C GLY A 264 40.32 17.50 69.12
N GLY A 265 40.18 17.14 67.84
CA GLY A 265 39.03 16.38 67.38
C GLY A 265 39.35 15.64 66.07
N ARG A 266 39.62 14.34 66.16
CA ARG A 266 39.73 13.43 65.01
C ARG A 266 38.49 13.57 64.10
N ILE A 267 38.69 13.81 62.81
CA ILE A 267 37.63 13.72 61.80
C ILE A 267 37.93 12.53 60.88
N ALA A 268 36.93 11.67 60.76
CA ALA A 268 36.92 10.38 60.10
C ALA A 268 37.14 10.46 58.58
N ALA A 269 37.42 9.29 57.98
CA ALA A 269 37.62 9.06 56.56
C ALA A 269 36.51 9.67 55.68
N PRO A 270 36.79 9.97 54.39
CA PRO A 270 35.92 10.75 53.52
C PRO A 270 34.56 10.05 53.32
N ASP A 271 33.48 10.80 53.53
CA ASP A 271 32.11 10.31 53.42
C ASP A 271 31.74 10.06 51.94
N ASP A 272 31.40 8.81 51.62
CA ASP A 272 30.83 8.30 50.35
C ASP A 272 29.49 8.97 49.92
N ARG A 273 29.10 10.08 50.56
CA ARG A 273 27.83 10.79 50.37
C ARG A 273 27.85 11.83 49.26
N ILE A 274 29.02 12.39 48.93
CA ILE A 274 29.12 13.46 47.90
C ILE A 274 29.08 12.85 46.49
N GLU A 275 29.69 11.68 46.28
CA GLU A 275 29.51 10.93 45.03
C GLU A 275 28.07 10.48 44.84
N GLY A 276 27.40 10.02 45.90
CA GLY A 276 25.98 9.64 45.87
C GLY A 276 24.99 10.80 45.61
N LEU A 277 25.42 12.06 45.82
CA LEU A 277 24.61 13.26 45.53
C LEU A 277 24.87 13.84 44.13
N LEU A 278 25.99 13.49 43.50
CA LEU A 278 26.34 13.93 42.14
C LEU A 278 25.89 12.95 41.06
N THR A 279 25.68 11.68 41.40
CA THR A 279 25.11 10.68 40.48
C THR A 279 23.69 11.03 39.99
N PRO A 280 22.75 11.47 40.85
CA PRO A 280 21.39 11.82 40.41
C PRO A 280 21.36 13.07 39.52
N LEU A 281 22.28 14.01 39.74
CA LEU A 281 22.32 15.29 39.01
C LEU A 281 22.92 15.14 37.61
N ARG A 282 23.93 14.26 37.44
CA ARG A 282 24.46 13.87 36.13
C ARG A 282 23.47 13.06 35.33
N ALA A 283 22.72 12.16 35.98
CA ALA A 283 21.64 11.42 35.34
C ALA A 283 20.52 12.35 34.81
N LEU A 284 20.17 13.41 35.56
CA LEU A 284 19.19 14.42 35.15
C LEU A 284 19.68 15.36 34.01
N LEU A 285 20.99 15.58 33.88
CA LEU A 285 21.58 16.42 32.83
C LEU A 285 21.79 15.67 31.51
N ASP A 286 22.06 14.36 31.58
CA ASP A 286 22.05 13.47 30.41
C ASP A 286 20.61 13.20 29.92
N GLU A 287 19.60 13.23 30.79
CA GLU A 287 18.17 13.14 30.41
C GLU A 287 17.62 14.41 29.73
N ALA A 288 18.23 15.59 29.95
CA ALA A 288 17.65 16.88 29.57
C ALA A 288 18.24 17.52 28.29
N THR A 289 19.27 16.93 27.68
CA THR A 289 19.82 17.42 26.41
C THR A 289 19.31 16.53 25.28
N PRO A 290 18.25 16.90 24.52
CA PRO A 290 17.89 16.14 23.34
C PRO A 290 19.07 16.20 22.37
N PRO A 291 19.66 15.07 21.95
CA PRO A 291 20.68 15.09 20.92
C PRO A 291 20.11 15.75 19.65
N PRO A 292 20.94 16.39 18.81
CA PRO A 292 20.49 16.74 17.46
C PRO A 292 19.87 15.47 16.86
N ALA A 293 18.70 15.58 16.25
CA ALA A 293 17.99 14.42 15.71
C ALA A 293 18.82 13.79 14.59
N VAL A 294 19.76 12.91 14.96
CA VAL A 294 20.51 12.08 14.05
C VAL A 294 19.48 11.17 13.42
N LEU A 295 19.10 11.47 12.18
CA LEU A 295 18.21 10.62 11.42
C LEU A 295 18.86 9.24 11.37
N PRO A 296 18.13 8.18 11.75
CA PRO A 296 18.74 6.87 11.89
C PRO A 296 19.29 6.42 10.54
N ALA A 297 20.48 5.81 10.55
CA ALA A 297 21.11 5.27 9.35
C ALA A 297 20.26 4.16 8.71
N GLU A 298 19.41 3.51 9.51
CA GLU A 298 18.47 2.49 9.05
C GLU A 298 17.04 2.87 9.45
N ARG A 299 16.08 2.66 8.55
CA ARG A 299 14.65 2.69 8.87
C ARG A 299 14.08 1.31 8.67
N ARG A 300 13.45 0.78 9.72
CA ARG A 300 12.85 -0.56 9.74
C ARG A 300 11.34 -0.40 9.65
N LEU A 301 10.74 -1.18 8.76
CA LEU A 301 9.30 -1.27 8.56
C LEU A 301 8.86 -2.68 8.95
N GLY A 302 7.93 -2.75 9.90
CA GLY A 302 7.26 -3.98 10.30
C GLY A 302 6.03 -4.27 9.43
N PRO A 303 5.40 -5.46 9.57
CA PRO A 303 4.32 -5.89 8.69
C PRO A 303 3.09 -4.96 8.70
N GLY A 304 2.83 -4.29 9.83
CA GLY A 304 1.72 -3.35 9.99
C GLY A 304 1.95 -1.94 9.44
N ASP A 305 3.14 -1.61 8.92
CA ASP A 305 3.45 -0.26 8.49
C ASP A 305 2.63 0.22 7.27
N GLY A 306 2.28 1.50 7.27
CA GLY A 306 1.51 2.15 6.21
C GLY A 306 2.28 2.40 4.91
N ALA A 307 3.58 2.10 4.90
CA ALA A 307 4.45 2.16 3.72
C ALA A 307 4.22 0.99 2.75
N PHE A 308 3.64 -0.11 3.23
CA PHE A 308 3.19 -1.23 2.39
C PHE A 308 1.88 -0.87 1.69
N THR A 309 1.98 -0.44 0.43
CA THR A 309 0.87 0.24 -0.26
C THR A 309 0.03 -0.72 -1.12
N LEU A 310 0.60 -1.19 -2.23
CA LEU A 310 -0.08 -2.07 -3.19
C LEU A 310 0.50 -3.47 -3.16
N GLY A 311 -0.37 -4.46 -3.41
CA GLY A 311 0.04 -5.85 -3.62
C GLY A 311 0.29 -6.64 -2.34
N TRP A 312 -0.06 -6.06 -1.19
CA TRP A 312 0.10 -6.69 0.12
C TRP A 312 -1.25 -7.09 0.71
N HIS A 313 -1.31 -8.29 1.26
CA HIS A 313 -2.45 -8.77 2.05
C HIS A 313 -2.49 -8.09 3.42
N PRO A 314 -3.59 -8.19 4.19
CA PRO A 314 -3.60 -7.73 5.57
C PRO A 314 -2.43 -8.33 6.39
N PRO A 315 -1.84 -7.57 7.32
CA PRO A 315 -0.73 -8.07 8.13
C PRO A 315 -1.18 -9.24 9.01
N GLU A 316 -0.34 -10.26 9.08
CA GLU A 316 -0.39 -11.31 10.11
C GLU A 316 0.59 -10.90 11.22
N GLU A 317 0.48 -11.48 12.43
CA GLU A 317 1.18 -10.97 13.63
C GLU A 317 2.70 -10.78 13.45
N ALA A 318 3.36 -11.66 12.68
CA ALA A 318 4.81 -11.67 12.50
C ALA A 318 5.30 -11.32 11.08
N PHE A 319 4.40 -11.32 10.10
CA PHE A 319 4.77 -11.09 8.69
C PHE A 319 3.57 -10.61 7.88
N ARG A 320 3.83 -10.16 6.66
CA ARG A 320 2.81 -9.79 5.69
C ARG A 320 3.04 -10.50 4.37
N TRP A 321 1.99 -11.15 3.86
CA TRP A 321 2.04 -11.79 2.56
C TRP A 321 2.00 -10.76 1.42
N MET A 322 2.92 -10.91 0.49
CA MET A 322 2.90 -10.27 -0.82
C MET A 322 2.15 -11.16 -1.81
N GLY A 323 1.38 -10.55 -2.70
CA GLY A 323 0.83 -11.19 -3.89
C GLY A 323 1.87 -11.29 -5.03
N PRO A 324 1.43 -11.37 -6.29
CA PRO A 324 2.33 -11.41 -7.46
C PRO A 324 3.32 -10.24 -7.58
N SER A 325 2.89 -9.05 -7.17
CA SER A 325 3.67 -7.82 -7.17
C SER A 325 3.40 -7.08 -5.87
N GLY A 326 4.38 -6.36 -5.34
CA GLY A 326 4.29 -5.61 -4.09
C GLY A 326 5.02 -4.27 -4.17
N MET A 327 4.44 -3.25 -3.55
CA MET A 327 4.98 -1.89 -3.55
C MET A 327 5.19 -1.38 -2.13
N VAL A 328 6.36 -0.83 -1.85
CA VAL A 328 6.76 -0.27 -0.55
C VAL A 328 7.29 1.14 -0.76
N GLU A 329 6.69 2.11 -0.07
CA GLU A 329 7.17 3.50 -0.06
C GLU A 329 8.41 3.63 0.83
N ASN A 330 9.39 4.40 0.36
CA ASN A 330 10.55 4.77 1.16
C ASN A 330 10.12 5.76 2.26
N PRO A 331 10.37 5.48 3.55
CA PRO A 331 9.93 6.38 4.62
C PRO A 331 10.65 7.74 4.60
N ASP A 332 11.87 7.80 4.05
CA ASP A 332 12.64 9.04 3.87
C ASP A 332 13.09 9.17 2.40
N PRO A 333 12.18 9.54 1.46
CA PRO A 333 12.43 9.48 0.02
C PRO A 333 13.55 10.40 -0.47
N TRP A 334 13.78 11.51 0.24
CA TRP A 334 14.86 12.48 -0.07
C TRP A 334 16.26 11.99 0.32
N ARG A 335 16.38 10.93 1.12
CA ARG A 335 17.68 10.43 1.59
C ARG A 335 18.21 9.37 0.62
N PRO A 336 19.49 9.46 0.20
CA PRO A 336 20.09 8.43 -0.63
C PRO A 336 20.12 7.07 0.09
N VAL A 337 19.53 6.05 -0.53
CA VAL A 337 19.52 4.69 0.01
C VAL A 337 20.68 3.90 -0.59
N ARG A 338 21.48 3.27 0.27
CA ARG A 338 22.60 2.42 -0.08
C ARG A 338 22.20 0.96 -0.27
N ALA A 339 21.20 0.50 0.49
CA ALA A 339 20.67 -0.85 0.37
C ALA A 339 19.27 -0.95 0.95
N VAL A 340 18.47 -1.90 0.46
CA VAL A 340 17.23 -2.33 1.09
C VAL A 340 17.35 -3.81 1.44
N ARG A 341 17.07 -4.17 2.69
CA ARG A 341 17.05 -5.56 3.17
C ARG A 341 15.61 -5.98 3.41
N LEU A 342 15.22 -7.14 2.92
CA LEU A 342 13.91 -7.74 3.20
C LEU A 342 14.13 -9.06 3.92
N ARG A 343 13.54 -9.19 5.11
CA ARG A 343 13.54 -10.45 5.84
C ARG A 343 12.33 -11.27 5.41
N VAL A 344 12.56 -12.30 4.60
CA VAL A 344 11.53 -13.20 4.09
C VAL A 344 11.44 -14.42 4.99
N ALA A 345 10.30 -14.59 5.65
CA ALA A 345 10.03 -15.72 6.54
C ALA A 345 9.65 -16.97 5.75
N GLN A 346 8.84 -16.83 4.71
CA GLN A 346 8.32 -17.94 3.91
C GLN A 346 8.17 -17.54 2.43
N VAL A 347 8.25 -18.52 1.55
CA VAL A 347 8.05 -18.37 0.10
C VAL A 347 7.02 -19.39 -0.36
N TYR A 348 6.08 -18.96 -1.20
CA TYR A 348 5.06 -19.82 -1.79
C TYR A 348 5.40 -20.13 -3.25
N GLY A 349 5.18 -21.39 -3.65
CA GLY A 349 5.40 -21.84 -5.04
C GLY A 349 6.85 -22.03 -5.47
N SER A 350 7.82 -21.88 -4.56
CA SER A 350 9.26 -22.08 -4.82
C SER A 350 10.02 -22.28 -3.49
N ASP A 351 11.17 -22.96 -3.56
CA ASP A 351 12.06 -23.16 -2.39
C ASP A 351 12.83 -21.89 -2.00
N ARG A 352 12.93 -20.92 -2.92
CA ARG A 352 13.65 -19.65 -2.73
C ARG A 352 12.92 -18.49 -3.39
N PRO A 353 13.06 -17.25 -2.87
CA PRO A 353 12.44 -16.08 -3.48
C PRO A 353 12.97 -15.87 -4.91
N ARG A 354 12.08 -15.82 -5.90
CA ARG A 354 12.41 -15.45 -7.28
C ARG A 354 11.76 -14.12 -7.59
N LEU A 355 12.55 -13.04 -7.48
CA LEU A 355 12.05 -11.68 -7.54
C LEU A 355 12.75 -10.87 -8.63
N LEU A 356 12.07 -9.83 -9.07
CA LEU A 356 12.65 -8.66 -9.72
C LEU A 356 12.39 -7.45 -8.83
N ALA A 357 13.41 -6.61 -8.64
CA ALA A 357 13.29 -5.38 -7.88
C ALA A 357 13.46 -4.17 -8.79
N SER A 358 12.69 -3.12 -8.53
CA SER A 358 12.86 -1.82 -9.17
C SER A 358 12.66 -0.67 -8.19
N LEU A 359 13.46 0.38 -8.36
CA LEU A 359 13.42 1.64 -7.60
C LEU A 359 12.95 2.73 -8.57
N ASP A 360 11.74 3.29 -8.38
CA ASP A 360 11.10 4.25 -9.30
C ASP A 360 11.14 3.85 -10.79
N ALA A 361 10.91 2.55 -11.05
CA ALA A 361 10.97 1.88 -12.36
C ALA A 361 12.38 1.64 -12.94
N ARG A 362 13.46 1.90 -12.19
CA ARG A 362 14.82 1.46 -12.55
C ARG A 362 15.09 0.10 -11.93
N HIS A 363 15.48 -0.89 -12.74
CA HIS A 363 15.84 -2.20 -12.22
C HIS A 363 17.01 -2.10 -11.24
N ALA A 364 16.87 -2.74 -10.08
CA ALA A 364 17.91 -2.81 -9.06
C ALA A 364 18.35 -4.27 -8.87
N PRO A 365 19.66 -4.54 -8.84
CA PRO A 365 20.14 -5.90 -8.64
C PRO A 365 19.85 -6.36 -7.20
N LEU A 366 19.53 -7.64 -7.06
CA LEU A 366 19.25 -8.27 -5.78
C LEU A 366 20.17 -9.46 -5.53
N ARG A 367 20.43 -9.74 -4.25
CA ARG A 367 21.20 -10.88 -3.75
C ARG A 367 20.40 -11.58 -2.66
N LEU A 368 20.44 -12.91 -2.65
CA LEU A 368 19.76 -13.72 -1.64
C LEU A 368 20.80 -14.24 -0.64
N GLN A 369 20.52 -14.06 0.65
CA GLN A 369 21.36 -14.55 1.74
C GLN A 369 20.53 -15.42 2.69
N PRO A 370 20.92 -16.68 2.97
CA PRO A 370 20.23 -17.49 3.96
C PRO A 370 20.46 -16.91 5.35
N VAL A 371 19.40 -16.81 6.15
CA VAL A 371 19.45 -16.31 7.54
C VAL A 371 18.67 -17.25 8.47
N GLU A 372 18.89 -17.14 9.77
CA GLU A 372 18.16 -17.95 10.74
C GLU A 372 16.65 -17.64 10.68
N GLY A 373 15.86 -18.68 10.39
CA GLY A 373 14.41 -18.59 10.23
C GLY A 373 13.92 -18.05 8.88
N GLY A 374 14.76 -17.96 7.84
CA GLY A 374 14.28 -17.56 6.51
C GLY A 374 15.37 -17.22 5.48
N THR A 375 15.02 -16.34 4.54
CA THR A 375 15.95 -15.79 3.52
C THR A 375 15.93 -14.26 3.61
N GLU A 376 17.10 -13.65 3.63
CA GLU A 376 17.23 -12.20 3.45
C GLU A 376 17.42 -11.88 1.96
N VAL A 377 16.62 -10.94 1.46
CA VAL A 377 16.77 -10.37 0.12
C VAL A 377 17.43 -9.00 0.25
N LEU A 378 18.63 -8.87 -0.28
CA LEU A 378 19.41 -7.64 -0.26
C LEU A 378 19.35 -6.98 -1.65
N ILE A 379 18.77 -5.79 -1.74
CA ILE A 379 18.70 -4.97 -2.95
C ILE A 379 19.72 -3.85 -2.81
N VAL A 380 20.68 -3.79 -3.74
CA VAL A 380 21.79 -2.83 -3.67
C VAL A 380 21.82 -2.05 -4.98
N PRO A 381 21.40 -0.77 -5.00
CA PRO A 381 21.61 0.05 -6.20
C PRO A 381 23.11 0.21 -6.48
N GLU A 382 23.49 0.45 -7.73
CA GLU A 382 24.89 0.62 -8.13
C GLU A 382 25.56 1.79 -7.39
N GLU A 383 24.81 2.87 -7.19
CA GLU A 383 25.17 4.04 -6.41
C GLU A 383 24.05 4.37 -5.42
N ALA A 384 24.39 5.01 -4.29
CA ALA A 384 23.38 5.45 -3.34
C ALA A 384 22.48 6.51 -4.00
N LEU A 385 21.16 6.27 -4.03
CA LEU A 385 20.21 7.12 -4.73
C LEU A 385 18.95 7.35 -3.90
N ALA A 386 18.39 8.55 -4.02
CA ALA A 386 17.09 8.89 -3.48
C ALA A 386 16.00 8.31 -4.40
N PHE A 387 14.99 7.68 -3.82
CA PHE A 387 13.85 7.12 -4.54
C PHE A 387 12.60 7.15 -3.67
N ASP A 388 11.45 7.21 -4.32
CA ASP A 388 10.14 7.25 -3.65
C ASP A 388 9.63 5.84 -3.34
N VAL A 389 9.77 4.91 -4.29
CA VAL A 389 9.15 3.58 -4.22
C VAL A 389 10.10 2.44 -4.56
N LEU A 390 10.06 1.40 -3.72
CA LEU A 390 10.52 0.06 -4.05
C LEU A 390 9.36 -0.79 -4.57
N ARG A 391 9.51 -1.35 -5.77
CA ARG A 391 8.61 -2.34 -6.36
C ARG A 391 9.30 -3.71 -6.45
N LEU A 392 8.55 -4.74 -6.10
CA LEU A 392 8.93 -6.14 -6.12
C LEU A 392 7.96 -6.91 -7.01
N ASP A 393 8.45 -7.64 -8.00
CA ASP A 393 7.64 -8.52 -8.83
C ASP A 393 8.12 -9.96 -8.63
N SER A 394 7.23 -10.84 -8.21
CA SER A 394 7.54 -12.26 -8.02
C SER A 394 7.38 -13.02 -9.34
N LEU A 395 8.38 -13.83 -9.67
CA LEU A 395 8.34 -14.76 -10.80
C LEU A 395 7.65 -16.08 -10.45
N THR A 396 7.37 -16.30 -9.16
CA THR A 396 6.69 -17.49 -8.65
C THR A 396 5.63 -17.09 -7.63
N HIS A 397 4.39 -17.51 -7.86
CA HIS A 397 3.26 -17.25 -6.98
C HIS A 397 2.21 -18.35 -7.19
N GLY A 398 1.30 -18.51 -6.23
CA GLY A 398 0.21 -19.47 -6.36
C GLY A 398 -0.86 -19.25 -5.31
N SER A 399 -1.91 -20.07 -5.38
CA SER A 399 -3.03 -20.03 -4.42
C SER A 399 -3.22 -21.45 -3.85
N PRO A 400 -3.21 -21.60 -2.51
CA PRO A 400 -3.45 -22.89 -1.87
C PRO A 400 -4.75 -23.57 -2.32
N ALA A 401 -5.84 -22.80 -2.47
CA ALA A 401 -7.12 -23.32 -2.94
C ALA A 401 -7.07 -23.85 -4.36
N ARG A 402 -6.39 -23.16 -5.28
CA ARG A 402 -6.24 -23.62 -6.68
C ARG A 402 -5.39 -24.87 -6.80
N GLU A 403 -4.46 -25.06 -5.88
CA GLU A 403 -3.57 -26.22 -5.84
C GLU A 403 -4.14 -27.38 -5.01
N GLY A 404 -5.35 -27.23 -4.44
CA GLY A 404 -5.99 -28.25 -3.60
C GLY A 404 -5.27 -28.49 -2.27
N ARG A 405 -4.50 -27.51 -1.79
CA ARG A 405 -3.68 -27.59 -0.57
C ARG A 405 -4.31 -26.93 0.65
N GLY A 406 -5.49 -26.32 0.50
CA GLY A 406 -6.27 -25.71 1.57
C GLY A 406 -7.42 -24.86 1.03
N ASP A 407 -8.10 -24.13 1.91
CA ASP A 407 -9.23 -23.26 1.55
C ASP A 407 -8.82 -21.80 1.27
N ASP A 408 -7.54 -21.47 1.42
CA ASP A 408 -7.03 -20.11 1.20
C ASP A 408 -6.98 -19.76 -0.29
N THR A 409 -7.85 -18.83 -0.69
CA THR A 409 -8.01 -18.37 -2.08
C THR A 409 -7.04 -17.24 -2.46
N ARG A 410 -6.27 -16.70 -1.51
CA ARG A 410 -5.32 -15.62 -1.78
C ARG A 410 -4.23 -16.09 -2.75
N GLU A 411 -3.79 -15.21 -3.64
CA GLU A 411 -2.55 -15.40 -4.38
C GLU A 411 -1.38 -14.95 -3.50
N LEU A 412 -0.47 -15.87 -3.21
CA LEU A 412 0.66 -15.72 -2.30
C LEU A 412 1.98 -15.91 -3.07
N SER A 413 2.99 -15.11 -2.73
CA SER A 413 4.35 -15.27 -3.26
C SER A 413 5.39 -15.34 -2.14
N LEU A 414 5.40 -14.38 -1.21
CA LEU A 414 6.39 -14.29 -0.15
C LEU A 414 5.83 -13.60 1.09
N ALA A 415 6.24 -14.10 2.25
CA ALA A 415 5.91 -13.55 3.56
C ALA A 415 7.08 -12.71 4.06
N VAL A 416 6.90 -11.40 4.12
CA VAL A 416 7.93 -10.46 4.61
C VAL A 416 7.67 -10.12 6.06
N ALA A 417 8.66 -10.37 6.91
CA ALA A 417 8.63 -10.01 8.32
C ALA A 417 9.09 -8.56 8.55
N GLU A 418 10.05 -8.09 7.76
CA GLU A 418 10.64 -6.77 7.94
C GLU A 418 11.24 -6.25 6.62
N VAL A 419 11.16 -4.94 6.40
CA VAL A 419 11.90 -4.23 5.34
C VAL A 419 12.76 -3.15 5.99
N VAL A 420 14.06 -3.16 5.70
CA VAL A 420 15.03 -2.21 6.25
C VAL A 420 15.65 -1.38 5.13
N PHE A 421 15.43 -0.07 5.17
CA PHE A 421 16.09 0.90 4.30
C PHE A 421 17.38 1.37 4.98
N VAL A 422 18.52 1.15 4.33
CA VAL A 422 19.84 1.57 4.80
C VAL A 422 20.24 2.81 4.01
N TYR A 423 20.25 3.96 4.66
CA TYR A 423 20.61 5.23 4.04
C TYR A 423 22.13 5.43 4.04
N ALA A 424 22.63 6.14 3.03
CA ALA A 424 23.96 6.69 3.09
C ALA A 424 24.00 7.70 4.26
N GLY A 425 25.01 7.59 5.12
CA GLY A 425 25.23 8.61 6.14
C GLY A 425 25.57 9.93 5.46
N ASP A 426 25.01 11.03 5.95
CA ASP A 426 25.52 12.36 5.61
C ASP A 426 27.01 12.36 5.99
N GLY A 427 27.88 12.58 5.01
CA GLY A 427 29.32 12.43 5.17
C GLY A 427 29.89 13.34 6.25
N GLY A 428 29.94 12.85 7.48
CA GLY A 428 30.97 13.16 8.46
C GLY A 428 31.97 12.02 8.43
N GLY A 429 32.95 12.10 7.53
CA GLY A 429 34.12 11.21 7.60
C GLY A 429 34.90 11.46 8.91
N PRO A 430 35.65 10.46 9.41
CA PRO A 430 36.76 10.74 10.31
C PRO A 430 37.86 11.55 9.60
#